data_AF-X1TTT6-F1
#
_entry.id   AF-X1TTT6-F1
#
_cell.length_a   1.000
_cell.length_b   1.000
_cell.length_c   1.000
_cell.angle_alpha   90.00
_cell.angle_beta   90.00
_cell.angle_gamma   90.00
#
_symmetry.space_group_name_H-M   'P 1'
#
loop_
_entity.id
_entity.type
_entity.pdbx_description
1 polymer ?
#
loop_
_entity_poly.entity_id
_entity_poly.type
_entity_poly.pdbx_seq_one_letter_code
_entity_poly.pdbx_strand_id
1 'polypeptide(L)'
;ERIGYDEGYNSLVSIPAEVSANARLYLWQLIKKAGLHNVFYCDTDSILVNDEGLANLQDLVSRTEIGKLKVQRHPTKVILRGLKDYILDNTDKIKGIPKNAEKVSDDSFFVYRSVGIRSGLHNKDINKVIWVKTLKNLTRLYNKGIIMSTSRVMPLIMVTLDNQSYLDFEKMREVYGEYALYKDRYLDEIMGLKYARDDDLPAAMLDYSLADRLIAKEEKRNARREGNMIYQRGGNG
;
A
#
# COMPACT_ATOMS: atom_id res chain seq x y z
N GLU A 1 4.82 -28.58 -14.21
CA GLU A 1 4.00 -29.20 -13.14
C GLU A 1 4.81 -29.19 -11.84
N ARG A 2 4.25 -28.72 -10.71
CA ARG A 2 4.97 -28.74 -9.42
C ARG A 2 4.69 -30.09 -8.75
N ILE A 3 5.70 -30.95 -8.68
CA ILE A 3 5.61 -32.27 -8.06
C ILE A 3 5.41 -32.10 -6.54
N GLY A 4 4.37 -32.73 -5.97
CA GLY A 4 4.13 -32.79 -4.51
C GLY A 4 3.10 -31.80 -3.94
N TYR A 5 2.27 -31.19 -4.77
CA TYR A 5 1.11 -30.40 -4.33
C TYR A 5 -0.16 -31.01 -4.94
N ASP A 6 -0.91 -31.78 -4.15
CA ASP A 6 -2.26 -32.15 -4.51
C ASP A 6 -3.22 -31.02 -4.11
N GLU A 7 -4.15 -30.71 -5.01
CA GLU A 7 -5.22 -29.78 -4.74
C GLU A 7 -6.09 -30.33 -3.59
N GLY A 8 -6.45 -29.47 -2.62
CA GLY A 8 -7.22 -29.90 -1.46
C GLY A 8 -8.56 -30.49 -1.90
N TYR A 9 -9.03 -31.55 -1.22
CA TYR A 9 -10.24 -32.30 -1.59
C TYR A 9 -11.48 -31.43 -1.89
N ASN A 10 -11.64 -30.31 -1.16
CA ASN A 10 -12.74 -29.35 -1.33
C ASN A 10 -12.31 -28.04 -2.01
N SER A 11 -11.22 -28.06 -2.77
CA SER A 11 -10.78 -26.89 -3.52
C SER A 11 -11.68 -26.69 -4.72
N LEU A 12 -12.36 -25.55 -4.74
CA LEU A 12 -13.08 -25.08 -5.91
C LEU A 12 -12.85 -23.58 -6.02
N VAL A 13 -11.84 -23.19 -6.82
CA VAL A 13 -11.36 -21.80 -6.95
C VAL A 13 -12.46 -20.82 -7.40
N SER A 14 -13.49 -21.30 -8.10
CA SER A 14 -14.61 -20.48 -8.54
C SER A 14 -15.43 -19.92 -7.37
N ILE A 15 -15.57 -20.65 -6.25
CA ILE A 15 -16.30 -20.16 -5.07
C ILE A 15 -15.67 -18.90 -4.46
N PRO A 16 -14.39 -18.88 -4.03
CA PRO A 16 -13.78 -17.68 -3.46
C PRO A 16 -13.64 -16.55 -4.49
N ALA A 17 -13.52 -16.87 -5.78
CA ALA A 17 -13.54 -15.87 -6.85
C ALA A 17 -14.89 -15.14 -6.90
N GLU A 18 -15.99 -15.89 -6.90
CA GLU A 18 -17.35 -15.36 -6.95
C GLU A 18 -17.70 -14.58 -5.67
N VAL A 19 -17.32 -15.10 -4.49
CA VAL A 19 -17.47 -14.37 -3.22
C VAL A 19 -16.72 -13.04 -3.26
N SER A 20 -15.50 -13.03 -3.78
CA SER A 20 -14.69 -11.81 -3.88
C SER A 20 -15.26 -10.80 -4.89
N ALA A 21 -15.83 -11.28 -6.00
CA ALA A 21 -16.47 -10.43 -7.00
C ALA A 21 -17.73 -9.78 -6.41
N ASN A 22 -18.61 -10.57 -5.79
CA ASN A 22 -19.83 -10.08 -5.16
C ASN A 22 -19.56 -9.10 -4.02
N ALA A 23 -18.56 -9.37 -3.18
CA ALA A 23 -18.15 -8.45 -2.12
C ALA A 23 -17.69 -7.08 -2.68
N ARG A 24 -16.95 -7.05 -3.79
CA ARG A 24 -16.52 -5.79 -4.43
C ARG A 24 -17.70 -5.03 -5.04
N LEU A 25 -18.63 -5.73 -5.69
CA LEU A 25 -19.84 -5.11 -6.24
C LEU A 25 -20.70 -4.51 -5.14
N TYR A 26 -20.87 -5.24 -4.02
CA TYR A 26 -21.59 -4.73 -2.86
C TYR A 26 -20.90 -3.51 -2.25
N LEU A 27 -19.57 -3.55 -2.06
CA LEU A 27 -18.80 -2.40 -1.59
C LEU A 27 -18.98 -1.18 -2.49
N TRP A 28 -18.99 -1.37 -3.82
CA TRP A 28 -19.26 -0.30 -4.77
C TRP A 28 -20.69 0.27 -4.65
N GLN A 29 -21.69 -0.58 -4.43
CA GLN A 29 -23.07 -0.12 -4.18
C GLN A 29 -23.14 0.74 -2.92
N LEU A 30 -22.44 0.35 -1.84
CA LEU A 30 -22.35 1.13 -0.61
C LEU A 30 -21.68 2.49 -0.86
N ILE A 31 -20.57 2.52 -1.61
CA ILE A 31 -19.88 3.77 -1.99
C ILE A 31 -20.81 4.71 -2.77
N LYS A 32 -21.56 4.16 -3.74
CA LYS A 32 -22.54 4.96 -4.50
C LYS A 32 -23.66 5.48 -3.62
N LYS A 33 -24.18 4.65 -2.71
CA LYS A 33 -25.26 5.03 -1.79
C LYS A 33 -24.82 6.10 -0.79
N ALA A 34 -23.62 5.98 -0.23
CA ALA A 34 -23.02 7.02 0.62
C ALA A 34 -22.83 8.36 -0.12
N GLY A 35 -22.62 8.29 -1.44
CA GLY A 35 -22.20 9.39 -2.28
C GLY A 35 -20.67 9.42 -2.41
N LEU A 36 -20.16 9.47 -3.65
CA LEU A 36 -18.71 9.33 -3.90
C LEU A 36 -17.85 10.39 -3.19
N HIS A 37 -18.39 11.58 -2.95
CA HIS A 37 -17.69 12.66 -2.25
C HIS A 37 -17.63 12.46 -0.73
N ASN A 38 -18.50 11.62 -0.19
CA ASN A 38 -18.61 11.34 1.24
C ASN A 38 -17.73 10.18 1.68
N VAL A 39 -17.06 9.47 0.74
CA VAL A 39 -16.20 8.32 1.01
C VAL A 39 -14.74 8.74 0.91
N PHE A 40 -14.00 8.61 2.02
CA PHE A 40 -12.58 8.96 2.10
C PHE A 40 -11.65 7.77 1.87
N TYR A 41 -12.09 6.56 2.24
CA TYR A 41 -11.27 5.35 2.15
C TYR A 41 -12.14 4.10 2.08
N CYS A 42 -11.63 3.04 1.46
CA CYS A 42 -12.23 1.71 1.53
C CYS A 42 -11.16 0.61 1.66
N ASP A 43 -11.49 -0.46 2.37
CA ASP A 43 -10.64 -1.65 2.47
C ASP A 43 -11.47 -2.90 2.69
N THR A 44 -11.38 -3.84 1.74
CA THR A 44 -12.05 -5.15 1.65
C THR A 44 -13.57 -5.13 1.89
N ASP A 45 -13.97 -4.86 3.12
CA ASP A 45 -15.31 -4.97 3.69
C ASP A 45 -15.69 -3.72 4.52
N SER A 46 -14.92 -2.63 4.40
CA SER A 46 -15.13 -1.40 5.16
C SER A 46 -15.00 -0.15 4.28
N ILE A 47 -15.75 0.90 4.66
CA ILE A 47 -15.66 2.24 4.09
C ILE A 47 -15.55 3.26 5.23
N LEU A 48 -14.74 4.29 5.02
CA LEU A 48 -14.68 5.47 5.87
C LEU A 48 -15.46 6.58 5.19
N VAL A 49 -16.45 7.11 5.90
CA VAL A 49 -17.33 8.16 5.39
C VAL A 49 -17.42 9.34 6.36
N ASN A 50 -17.85 10.49 5.87
CA ASN A 50 -18.33 11.59 6.72
C ASN A 50 -19.75 11.32 7.26
N ASP A 51 -20.28 12.26 8.04
CA ASP A 51 -21.60 12.13 8.67
C ASP A 51 -22.75 12.05 7.64
N GLU A 52 -22.64 12.77 6.52
CA GLU A 52 -23.63 12.72 5.44
C GLU A 52 -23.64 11.34 4.76
N GLY A 53 -22.47 10.79 4.45
CA GLY A 53 -22.34 9.44 3.92
C GLY A 53 -22.85 8.37 4.89
N LEU A 54 -22.66 8.56 6.20
CA LEU A 54 -23.24 7.68 7.21
C LEU A 54 -24.77 7.77 7.25
N ALA A 55 -25.32 8.99 7.22
CA ALA A 55 -26.77 9.21 7.19
C ALA A 55 -27.41 8.52 5.96
N ASN A 56 -26.76 8.61 4.79
CA ASN A 56 -27.20 7.93 3.57
C ASN A 56 -27.18 6.39 3.65
N LEU A 57 -26.40 5.82 4.57
CA LEU A 57 -26.27 4.38 4.79
C LEU A 57 -27.09 3.86 5.98
N GLN A 58 -27.81 4.73 6.69
CA GLN A 58 -28.41 4.43 7.99
C GLN A 58 -29.35 3.21 7.97
N ASP A 59 -30.06 2.99 6.86
CA ASP A 59 -30.97 1.84 6.68
C ASP A 59 -30.24 0.49 6.50
N LEU A 60 -28.96 0.54 6.13
CA LEU A 60 -28.09 -0.63 5.99
C LEU A 60 -27.23 -0.88 7.23
N VAL A 61 -27.38 -0.09 8.29
CA VAL A 61 -26.61 -0.24 9.53
C VAL A 61 -27.37 -1.10 10.54
N SER A 62 -26.71 -2.14 11.05
CA SER A 62 -27.21 -2.96 12.15
C SER A 62 -26.05 -3.63 12.89
N ARG A 63 -26.17 -3.80 14.21
CA ARG A 63 -25.12 -4.45 15.03
C ARG A 63 -25.25 -5.96 15.07
N THR A 64 -26.41 -6.50 14.71
CA THR A 64 -26.78 -7.90 14.94
C THR A 64 -27.21 -8.63 13.67
N GLU A 65 -27.68 -7.92 12.65
CA GLU A 65 -28.13 -8.53 11.40
C GLU A 65 -26.94 -8.89 10.50
N ILE A 66 -26.95 -10.13 10.00
CA ILE A 66 -25.97 -10.61 9.04
C ILE A 66 -26.11 -9.83 7.72
N GLY A 67 -24.97 -9.44 7.14
CA GLY A 67 -24.90 -8.72 5.87
C GLY A 67 -25.09 -7.21 5.98
N LYS A 68 -25.47 -6.68 7.16
CA LYS A 68 -25.54 -5.23 7.40
C LYS A 68 -24.22 -4.67 7.94
N LEU A 69 -24.08 -3.35 7.81
CA LEU A 69 -22.92 -2.60 8.24
C LEU A 69 -22.93 -2.37 9.76
N LYS A 70 -21.77 -2.56 10.39
CA LYS A 70 -21.54 -2.16 11.77
C LYS A 70 -20.68 -0.89 11.78
N VAL A 71 -21.17 0.16 12.44
CA VAL A 71 -20.33 1.33 12.72
C VAL A 71 -19.26 0.94 13.74
N GLN A 72 -18.00 0.97 13.30
CA GLN A 72 -16.86 0.52 14.11
C GLN A 72 -16.34 1.64 15.02
N ARG A 73 -16.23 2.87 14.50
CA ARG A 73 -15.60 4.03 15.16
C ARG A 73 -16.13 5.35 14.58
N HIS A 74 -16.04 6.42 15.37
CA HIS A 74 -16.25 7.82 14.94
C HIS A 74 -14.97 8.62 15.25
N PRO A 75 -13.94 8.54 14.38
CA PRO A 75 -12.71 9.27 14.59
C PRO A 75 -12.92 10.77 14.37
N THR A 76 -12.30 11.60 15.21
CA THR A 76 -12.29 13.07 15.06
C THR A 76 -11.20 13.52 14.09
N LYS A 77 -10.11 12.76 13.99
CA LYS A 77 -9.00 13.04 13.10
C LYS A 77 -8.61 11.79 12.32
N VAL A 78 -8.49 11.94 11.01
CA VAL A 78 -7.99 10.90 10.10
C VAL A 78 -6.83 11.43 9.28
N ILE A 79 -5.74 10.67 9.21
CA ILE A 79 -4.64 10.92 8.27
C ILE A 79 -4.47 9.66 7.43
N LEU A 80 -4.72 9.75 6.14
CA LEU A 80 -4.50 8.66 5.18
C LEU A 80 -3.15 8.86 4.49
N ARG A 81 -2.22 7.93 4.67
CA ARG A 81 -0.90 7.98 4.04
C ARG A 81 -0.76 7.00 2.87
N GLY A 82 -1.70 6.07 2.75
CA GLY A 82 -1.74 5.10 1.67
C GLY A 82 -2.60 3.89 2.02
N LEU A 83 -2.42 2.82 1.26
CA LEU A 83 -3.17 1.58 1.48
C LEU A 83 -2.78 0.93 2.81
N LYS A 84 -3.75 0.86 3.72
CA LYS A 84 -3.60 0.28 5.06
C LYS A 84 -2.44 0.92 5.84
N ASP A 85 -2.23 2.22 5.60
CA ASP A 85 -1.31 3.11 6.30
C ASP A 85 -2.06 4.40 6.65
N TYR A 86 -2.59 4.46 7.87
CA TYR A 86 -3.42 5.58 8.33
C TYR A 86 -3.38 5.78 9.84
N ILE A 87 -3.67 7.00 10.29
CA ILE A 87 -3.95 7.33 11.69
C ILE A 87 -5.44 7.61 11.85
N LEU A 88 -6.05 6.99 12.87
CA LEU A 88 -7.38 7.32 13.36
C LEU A 88 -7.24 7.79 14.81
N ASP A 89 -7.42 9.09 15.06
CA ASP A 89 -7.12 9.78 16.32
C ASP A 89 -5.71 9.44 16.83
N ASN A 90 -5.61 8.65 17.90
CA ASN A 90 -4.36 8.22 18.54
C ASN A 90 -3.92 6.80 18.10
N THR A 91 -4.64 6.18 17.15
CA THR A 91 -4.34 4.84 16.67
C THR A 91 -3.60 4.90 15.34
N ASP A 92 -2.30 4.64 15.36
CA ASP A 92 -1.49 4.48 14.14
C ASP A 92 -1.60 3.04 13.60
N LYS A 93 -2.02 2.90 12.35
CA LYS A 93 -2.23 1.61 11.67
C LYS A 93 -1.35 1.55 10.43
N ILE A 94 -0.36 0.67 10.46
CA ILE A 94 0.52 0.43 9.32
C ILE A 94 0.58 -1.08 9.05
N LYS A 95 0.13 -1.51 7.87
CA LYS A 95 0.13 -2.93 7.52
C LYS A 95 1.52 -3.52 7.49
N GLY A 96 1.66 -4.65 8.18
CA GLY A 96 2.91 -5.41 8.24
C GLY A 96 3.99 -4.72 9.06
N ILE A 97 3.63 -3.76 9.90
CA ILE A 97 4.44 -3.27 11.02
C ILE A 97 3.75 -3.72 12.30
N PRO A 98 4.35 -4.63 13.08
CA PRO A 98 3.76 -5.06 14.35
C PRO A 98 3.82 -3.93 15.38
N LYS A 99 2.94 -3.97 16.39
CA LYS A 99 2.86 -2.93 17.43
C LYS A 99 4.14 -2.78 18.25
N ASN A 100 4.92 -3.85 18.36
CA ASN A 100 6.20 -3.88 19.07
C ASN A 100 7.40 -3.60 18.14
N ALA A 101 7.17 -3.17 16.90
CA ALA A 101 8.25 -2.72 16.03
C ALA A 101 8.92 -1.50 16.65
N GLU A 102 10.24 -1.48 16.60
CA GLU A 102 11.02 -0.34 17.03
C GLU A 102 11.02 0.69 15.90
N LYS A 103 10.43 1.86 16.16
CA LYS A 103 10.39 2.97 15.21
C LYS A 103 11.76 3.65 15.21
N VAL A 104 12.38 3.75 14.03
CA VAL A 104 13.65 4.45 13.82
C VAL A 104 13.39 5.88 13.35
N SER A 105 12.46 6.03 12.41
CA SER A 105 11.99 7.31 11.86
C SER A 105 10.51 7.20 11.48
N ASP A 106 9.93 8.25 10.88
CA ASP A 106 8.54 8.24 10.44
C ASP A 106 8.20 7.21 9.37
N ASP A 107 9.18 6.79 8.59
CA ASP A 107 9.05 5.84 7.48
C ASP A 107 9.87 4.56 7.68
N SER A 108 10.63 4.43 8.76
CA SER A 108 11.57 3.31 8.96
C SER A 108 11.40 2.63 10.31
N PHE A 109 11.29 1.30 10.28
CA PHE A 109 11.02 0.46 11.44
C PHE A 109 11.92 -0.77 11.44
N PHE A 110 12.42 -1.17 12.61
CA PHE A 110 12.97 -2.51 12.76
C PHE A 110 11.86 -3.52 13.02
N VAL A 111 11.84 -4.56 12.19
CA VAL A 111 10.87 -5.66 12.29
C VAL A 111 11.59 -7.00 12.29
N TYR A 112 11.03 -7.98 13.00
CA TYR A 112 11.47 -9.36 12.91
C TYR A 112 10.75 -10.06 11.76
N ARG A 113 11.52 -10.72 10.89
CA ARG A 113 11.00 -11.54 9.79
C ARG A 113 11.55 -12.95 9.90
N SER A 114 10.71 -13.95 9.62
CA SER A 114 11.17 -15.32 9.48
C SER A 114 12.00 -15.49 8.20
N VAL A 115 13.12 -16.20 8.31
CA VAL A 115 13.93 -16.59 7.15
C VAL A 115 13.12 -17.57 6.30
N GLY A 116 12.99 -17.29 5.00
CA GLY A 116 12.25 -18.15 4.09
C GLY A 116 12.91 -19.52 3.93
N ILE A 117 12.10 -20.56 3.68
CA ILE A 117 12.53 -21.98 3.59
C ILE A 117 13.73 -22.15 2.65
N ARG A 118 13.77 -21.45 1.52
CA ARG A 118 14.92 -21.51 0.57
C ARG A 118 16.25 -21.07 1.21
N SER A 119 16.20 -20.03 2.04
CA SER A 119 17.40 -19.55 2.76
C SER A 119 17.72 -20.44 3.96
N GLY A 120 16.72 -21.05 4.61
CA GLY A 120 16.92 -22.08 5.64
C GLY A 120 17.54 -23.37 5.07
N LEU A 121 17.12 -23.78 3.87
CA LEU A 121 17.64 -24.94 3.13
C LEU A 121 19.12 -24.75 2.78
N HIS A 122 19.48 -23.58 2.27
CA HIS A 122 20.87 -23.22 1.99
C HIS A 122 21.75 -23.28 3.26
N ASN A 123 21.18 -22.93 4.41
CA ASN A 123 21.89 -22.92 5.69
C ASN A 123 21.79 -24.25 6.46
N LYS A 124 21.20 -25.31 5.88
CA LYS A 124 20.96 -26.63 6.50
C LYS A 124 20.16 -26.58 7.83
N ASP A 125 19.38 -25.52 8.05
CA ASP A 125 18.62 -25.26 9.28
C ASP A 125 17.10 -25.31 9.03
N ILE A 126 16.62 -26.34 8.34
CA ILE A 126 15.21 -26.49 7.93
C ILE A 126 14.29 -26.72 9.15
N ASN A 127 14.83 -27.28 10.23
CA ASN A 127 14.06 -27.66 11.43
C ASN A 127 13.84 -26.50 12.41
N LYS A 128 14.26 -25.28 12.07
CA LYS A 128 14.13 -24.10 12.95
C LYS A 128 13.55 -22.92 12.21
N VAL A 129 12.61 -22.21 12.85
CA VAL A 129 12.14 -20.90 12.38
C VAL A 129 13.11 -19.83 12.86
N ILE A 130 13.99 -19.38 11.98
CA ILE A 130 14.96 -18.32 12.28
C ILE A 130 14.29 -16.96 12.09
N TRP A 131 14.36 -16.09 13.09
CA TRP A 131 13.89 -14.70 13.01
C TRP A 131 15.06 -13.74 12.89
N VAL A 132 14.98 -12.80 11.94
CA VAL A 132 16.03 -11.80 11.69
C VAL A 132 15.44 -10.40 11.83
N LYS A 133 16.10 -9.56 12.65
CA LYS A 133 15.79 -8.13 12.75
C LYS A 133 16.20 -7.44 11.45
N THR A 134 15.25 -6.80 10.77
CA THR A 134 15.45 -6.17 9.47
C THR A 134 14.89 -4.75 9.51
N LEU A 135 15.65 -3.78 8.98
CA LEU A 135 15.14 -2.43 8.74
C LEU A 135 14.16 -2.45 7.57
N LYS A 136 12.94 -1.99 7.80
CA LYS A 136 11.88 -1.86 6.79
C LYS A 136 11.55 -0.40 6.58
N ASN A 137 11.75 0.06 5.34
CA ASN A 137 11.41 1.41 4.90
C ASN A 137 10.07 1.37 4.18
N LEU A 138 9.18 2.30 4.54
CA LEU A 138 7.84 2.43 3.99
C LEU A 138 7.85 3.45 2.87
N THR A 139 7.51 3.00 1.67
CA THR A 139 7.26 3.90 0.55
C THR A 139 5.78 4.29 0.58
N ARG A 140 5.51 5.56 0.93
CA ARG A 140 4.14 6.13 0.98
C ARG A 140 3.64 6.65 -0.37
N LEU A 141 4.29 6.22 -1.46
CA LEU A 141 3.88 6.54 -2.82
C LEU A 141 2.63 5.74 -3.19
N TYR A 142 1.54 6.44 -3.51
CA TYR A 142 0.33 5.80 -3.99
C TYR A 142 0.48 5.41 -5.47
N ASN A 143 0.50 4.11 -5.74
CA ASN A 143 0.78 3.57 -7.08
C ASN A 143 -0.37 2.75 -7.69
N LYS A 144 -1.55 2.82 -7.08
CA LYS A 144 -2.73 2.02 -7.47
C LYS A 144 -3.78 2.80 -8.26
N GLY A 145 -3.52 4.07 -8.53
CA GLY A 145 -4.42 4.96 -9.24
C GLY A 145 -3.74 6.28 -9.55
N ILE A 146 -4.51 7.17 -10.15
CA ILE A 146 -4.14 8.53 -10.48
C ILE A 146 -4.69 9.47 -9.41
N ILE A 147 -3.84 10.31 -8.83
CA ILE A 147 -4.26 11.31 -7.86
C ILE A 147 -4.59 12.60 -8.61
N MET A 148 -5.82 13.05 -8.44
CA MET A 148 -6.33 14.31 -8.96
C MET A 148 -5.88 15.50 -8.11
N SER A 149 -5.93 16.72 -8.65
CA SER A 149 -5.73 17.96 -7.88
C SER A 149 -6.70 18.11 -6.70
N THR A 150 -7.86 17.45 -6.76
CA THR A 150 -8.85 17.35 -5.69
C THR A 150 -8.52 16.28 -4.63
N SER A 151 -7.34 15.65 -4.71
CA SER A 151 -6.92 14.50 -3.90
C SER A 151 -7.76 13.24 -4.08
N ARG A 152 -8.64 13.21 -5.09
CA ARG A 152 -9.38 12.00 -5.48
C ARG A 152 -8.48 11.02 -6.21
N VAL A 153 -8.69 9.74 -5.95
CA VAL A 153 -8.02 8.66 -6.67
C VAL A 153 -8.90 8.17 -7.81
N MET A 154 -8.41 8.26 -9.03
CA MET A 154 -9.02 7.74 -10.25
C MET A 154 -8.34 6.42 -10.67
N PRO A 155 -9.06 5.51 -11.35
CA PRO A 155 -8.50 4.24 -11.77
C PRO A 155 -7.37 4.44 -12.79
N LEU A 156 -6.51 3.42 -12.91
CA LEU A 156 -5.55 3.36 -14.01
C LEU A 156 -6.29 2.95 -15.29
N ILE A 157 -6.02 3.65 -16.40
CA ILE A 157 -6.49 3.26 -17.74
C ILE A 157 -5.43 2.35 -18.38
N MET A 158 -5.87 1.22 -18.90
CA MET A 158 -5.00 0.24 -19.53
C MET A 158 -5.39 0.04 -20.98
N VAL A 159 -4.38 -0.03 -21.85
CA VAL A 159 -4.52 -0.41 -23.26
C VAL A 159 -3.93 -1.80 -23.46
N THR A 160 -4.59 -2.64 -24.24
CA THR A 160 -4.11 -4.00 -24.54
C THR A 160 -3.65 -4.07 -25.99
N LEU A 161 -2.40 -4.48 -26.19
CA LEU A 161 -1.78 -4.72 -27.49
C LEU A 161 -1.06 -6.08 -27.44
N ASP A 162 -1.28 -6.95 -28.41
CA ASP A 162 -0.62 -8.25 -28.52
C ASP A 162 -0.65 -9.10 -27.24
N ASN A 163 -1.83 -9.21 -26.62
CA ASN A 163 -2.05 -9.90 -25.34
C ASN A 163 -1.24 -9.36 -24.14
N GLN A 164 -0.72 -8.15 -24.24
CA GLN A 164 -0.05 -7.45 -23.15
C GLN A 164 -0.80 -6.16 -22.82
N SER A 165 -0.92 -5.87 -21.53
CA SER A 165 -1.59 -4.65 -21.06
C SER A 165 -0.59 -3.62 -20.58
N TYR A 166 -0.76 -2.40 -21.05
CA TYR A 166 0.09 -1.24 -20.78
C TYR A 166 -0.71 -0.14 -20.10
N LEU A 167 -0.04 0.71 -19.34
CA LEU A 167 -0.66 1.92 -18.80
C LEU A 167 -0.77 2.95 -19.92
N ASP A 168 -1.97 3.47 -20.12
CA ASP A 168 -2.25 4.48 -21.14
C ASP A 168 -2.20 5.87 -20.51
N PHE A 169 -0.99 6.43 -20.41
CA PHE A 169 -0.77 7.74 -19.80
C PHE A 169 -1.39 8.89 -20.60
N GLU A 170 -1.45 8.77 -21.94
CA GLU A 170 -2.09 9.74 -22.81
C GLU A 170 -3.58 9.81 -22.52
N LYS A 171 -4.25 8.65 -22.46
CA LYS A 171 -5.67 8.60 -22.14
C LYS A 171 -5.96 9.06 -20.71
N MET A 172 -5.09 8.71 -19.76
CA MET A 172 -5.22 9.20 -18.38
C MET A 172 -5.08 10.72 -18.32
N ARG A 173 -4.16 11.34 -19.07
CA ARG A 173 -4.05 12.80 -19.15
C ARG A 173 -5.30 13.42 -19.77
N GLU A 174 -5.81 12.85 -20.86
CA GLU A 174 -7.02 13.34 -21.52
C GLU A 174 -8.23 13.32 -20.57
N VAL A 175 -8.40 12.23 -19.81
CA VAL A 175 -9.58 12.03 -18.95
C VAL A 175 -9.45 12.70 -17.59
N TYR A 176 -8.25 12.71 -16.99
CA TYR A 176 -8.01 13.20 -15.64
C TYR A 176 -7.32 14.57 -15.59
N GLY A 177 -6.91 15.13 -16.73
CA GLY A 177 -6.33 16.46 -16.84
C GLY A 177 -4.82 16.52 -16.55
N GLU A 178 -4.26 17.72 -16.75
CA GLU A 178 -2.81 17.98 -16.72
C GLU A 178 -2.17 17.87 -15.33
N TYR A 179 -2.93 18.18 -14.28
CA TYR A 179 -2.44 18.13 -12.89
C TYR A 179 -2.58 16.75 -12.24
N ALA A 180 -2.95 15.73 -13.01
CA ALA A 180 -3.06 14.37 -12.55
C ALA A 180 -1.67 13.78 -12.24
N LEU A 181 -1.57 13.04 -11.13
CA LEU A 181 -0.32 12.48 -10.64
C LEU A 181 -0.36 10.95 -10.64
N TYR A 182 0.71 10.33 -11.12
CA TYR A 182 1.00 8.91 -10.93
C TYR A 182 2.33 8.77 -10.17
N LYS A 183 2.30 8.14 -8.99
CA LYS A 183 3.48 8.02 -8.10
C LYS A 183 4.13 9.38 -7.84
N ASP A 184 3.32 10.37 -7.50
CA ASP A 184 3.71 11.76 -7.19
C ASP A 184 4.43 12.50 -8.34
N ARG A 185 4.24 12.05 -9.58
CA ARG A 185 4.75 12.73 -10.79
C ARG A 185 3.61 13.05 -11.73
N TYR A 186 3.68 14.22 -12.38
CA TYR A 186 2.70 14.60 -13.39
C TYR A 186 2.73 13.62 -14.57
N LEU A 187 1.57 13.34 -15.16
CA LEU A 187 1.47 12.46 -16.32
C LEU A 187 2.35 12.96 -17.48
N ASP A 188 2.41 14.26 -17.69
CA ASP A 188 3.26 14.90 -18.70
C ASP A 188 4.75 14.63 -18.50
N GLU A 189 5.23 14.72 -17.26
CA GLU A 189 6.62 14.41 -16.92
C GLU A 189 6.96 12.94 -17.18
N ILE A 190 5.98 12.04 -17.02
CA ILE A 190 6.14 10.62 -17.30
C ILE A 190 6.20 10.36 -18.80
N MET A 191 5.39 11.08 -19.58
CA MET A 191 5.37 11.00 -21.04
C MET A 191 6.54 11.74 -21.71
N GLY A 192 7.39 12.41 -20.93
CA GLY A 192 8.54 13.16 -21.44
C GLY A 192 8.15 14.47 -22.13
N LEU A 193 6.93 14.96 -21.89
CA LEU A 193 6.46 16.24 -22.40
C LEU A 193 7.11 17.36 -21.56
N LYS A 194 8.01 18.11 -22.19
CA LYS A 194 8.61 19.29 -21.57
C LYS A 194 7.62 20.45 -21.67
N TYR A 195 7.13 20.91 -20.54
CA TYR A 195 6.61 22.28 -20.46
C TYR A 195 7.80 23.22 -20.61
N ALA A 196 7.72 24.16 -21.56
CA ALA A 196 8.52 25.38 -21.47
C ALA A 196 8.02 26.10 -20.21
N ARG A 197 8.65 25.85 -19.06
CA ARG A 197 8.38 26.63 -17.85
C ARG A 197 9.05 27.98 -18.09
N ASP A 198 8.25 28.99 -18.40
CA ASP A 198 8.60 30.34 -17.99
C ASP A 198 8.70 30.34 -16.47
N ASP A 199 9.83 30.85 -16.00
CA ASP A 199 10.22 31.10 -14.62
C ASP A 199 10.75 29.92 -13.78
N ASP A 200 12.08 29.99 -13.62
CA ASP A 200 12.91 29.35 -12.62
C ASP A 200 12.36 29.51 -11.20
N LEU A 201 11.82 28.43 -10.63
CA LEU A 201 11.78 28.23 -9.18
C LEU A 201 12.32 26.84 -8.87
N PRO A 202 13.43 26.71 -8.12
CA PRO A 202 14.02 25.42 -7.81
C PRO A 202 13.15 24.72 -6.77
N ALA A 203 12.37 23.72 -7.22
CA ALA A 203 11.73 22.79 -6.32
C ALA A 203 12.80 21.92 -5.65
N ALA A 204 13.25 22.36 -4.48
CA ALA A 204 14.01 21.55 -3.54
C ALA A 204 13.10 20.41 -3.02
N MET A 205 12.99 19.33 -3.79
CA MET A 205 12.38 18.08 -3.34
C MET A 205 13.51 17.07 -3.19
N LEU A 206 13.76 16.69 -1.93
CA LEU A 206 14.80 15.77 -1.45
C LEU A 206 14.93 14.52 -2.32
N ASP A 207 15.76 14.60 -3.34
CA ASP A 207 16.14 13.47 -4.17
C ASP A 207 17.31 12.77 -3.48
N TYR A 208 17.03 11.65 -2.79
CA TYR A 208 18.07 10.68 -2.48
C TYR A 208 18.59 10.17 -3.83
N SER A 209 19.71 10.75 -4.25
CA SER A 209 20.29 10.55 -5.56
C SER A 209 20.57 9.06 -5.76
N LEU A 210 20.62 8.62 -7.03
CA LEU A 210 21.05 7.26 -7.37
C LEU A 210 22.38 6.90 -6.68
N ALA A 211 23.26 7.90 -6.48
CA ALA A 211 24.52 7.75 -5.78
C ALA A 211 24.31 7.37 -4.30
N ASP A 212 23.39 8.01 -3.58
CA ASP A 212 23.13 7.71 -2.16
C ASP A 212 22.58 6.28 -1.96
N ARG A 213 21.76 5.79 -2.90
CA ARG A 213 21.23 4.41 -2.88
C ARG A 213 22.31 3.38 -3.20
N LEU A 214 23.26 3.73 -4.06
CA LEU A 214 24.40 2.88 -4.38
C LEU A 214 25.39 2.84 -3.21
N ILE A 215 25.67 3.99 -2.58
CA ILE A 215 26.51 4.10 -1.38
C ILE A 215 25.95 3.25 -0.24
N ALA A 216 24.66 3.39 0.10
CA ALA A 216 24.03 2.57 1.15
C ALA A 216 24.05 1.06 0.85
N LYS A 217 24.03 0.67 -0.44
CA LYS A 217 24.12 -0.73 -0.88
C LYS A 217 25.57 -1.26 -0.85
N GLU A 218 26.54 -0.40 -1.15
CA GLU A 218 27.98 -0.64 -1.04
C GLU A 218 28.37 -0.83 0.43
N GLU A 219 27.98 0.10 1.31
CA GLU A 219 28.25 0.07 2.75
C GLU A 219 27.66 -1.17 3.42
N LYS A 220 26.41 -1.53 3.09
CA LYS A 220 25.76 -2.74 3.63
C LYS A 220 26.41 -4.03 3.15
N ARG A 221 27.08 -4.00 2.00
CA ARG A 221 27.82 -5.14 1.43
C ARG A 221 29.24 -5.23 1.99
N ASN A 222 29.89 -4.09 2.26
CA ASN A 222 31.20 -4.03 2.90
C ASN A 222 31.13 -4.38 4.39
N ALA A 223 30.10 -3.90 5.11
CA ALA A 223 29.84 -4.30 6.50
C ALA A 223 29.61 -5.82 6.67
N ARG A 224 29.10 -6.51 5.63
CA ARG A 224 28.98 -7.98 5.60
C ARG A 224 30.30 -8.70 5.34
N ARG A 225 31.20 -8.08 4.57
CA ARG A 225 32.52 -8.64 4.21
C ARG A 225 33.54 -8.47 5.33
N GLU A 226 33.46 -7.36 6.07
CA GLU A 226 34.39 -7.01 7.14
C GLU A 226 34.01 -7.64 8.49
N GLY A 227 32.89 -8.37 8.59
CA GLY A 227 32.43 -8.96 9.85
C GLY A 227 31.94 -7.93 10.89
N ASN A 228 31.89 -6.65 10.53
CA ASN A 228 31.46 -5.52 11.38
C ASN A 228 29.94 -5.41 11.53
N MET A 229 29.24 -6.54 11.66
CA MET A 229 27.87 -6.56 12.18
C MET A 229 27.95 -6.53 13.71
N ILE A 230 27.79 -5.33 14.29
CA ILE A 230 27.66 -5.15 15.73
C ILE A 230 26.34 -5.80 16.16
N TYR A 231 26.41 -7.00 16.76
CA TYR A 231 25.36 -7.46 17.65
C TYR A 231 25.45 -6.61 18.91
N GLN A 232 24.49 -5.70 19.13
CA GLN A 232 24.37 -5.04 20.42
C GLN A 232 23.84 -6.09 21.42
N ARG A 233 24.77 -6.72 22.16
CA ARG A 233 24.47 -7.47 23.40
C ARG A 233 23.85 -6.46 24.37
N GLY A 234 22.56 -6.60 24.65
CA GLY A 234 21.94 -5.92 25.77
C GLY A 234 22.60 -6.37 27.07
N GLY A 235 23.39 -5.48 27.67
CA GLY A 235 23.90 -5.63 29.02
C GLY A 235 22.83 -5.23 30.04
N ASN A 236 22.81 -5.96 31.15
CA ASN A 236 21.99 -5.70 32.33
C ASN A 236 22.17 -4.26 32.85
N GLY A 237 21.05 -3.67 33.25
CA GLY A 237 20.89 -2.54 34.15
C GLY A 237 19.51 -2.63 34.76
#